data_AF-A0A2P5XQJ5-F1
#
_entry.id   AF-A0A2P5XQJ5-F1
#
_cell.length_a   1.000
_cell.length_b   1.000
_cell.length_c   1.000
_cell.angle_alpha   90.00
_cell.angle_beta   90.00
_cell.angle_gamma   90.00
#
_symmetry.space_group_name_H-M   'P 1'
#
loop_
_entity.id
_entity.type
_entity.pdbx_description
1 polymer ?
#
loop_
_entity_poly.entity_id
_entity_poly.type
_entity_poly.pdbx_seq_one_letter_code
_entity_poly.pdbx_strand_id
1 'polypeptide(L)'
;MALKLFLKATMFESHGLLIERDPSTAILWFIDASKLQPWKFWELFKFIENLVEKIGGVTFTNIFREANGLSNALAKFAYSVWALLSPYVWCPYL
;
A
#
# COMPACT_ATOMS: atom_id res chain seq x y z
N MET A 1 -2.93 -3.06 -1.66
CA MET A 1 -3.95 -4.08 -1.31
C MET A 1 -4.88 -3.60 -0.18
N ALA A 2 -4.37 -2.97 0.88
CA ALA A 2 -5.17 -2.48 2.01
C ALA A 2 -6.32 -1.53 1.59
N LEU A 3 -6.06 -0.53 0.75
CA LEU A 3 -7.09 0.41 0.27
C LEU A 3 -8.29 -0.27 -0.44
N LYS A 4 -8.05 -1.36 -1.19
CA LYS A 4 -9.14 -2.15 -1.80
C LYS A 4 -10.00 -2.86 -0.76
N LEU A 5 -9.40 -3.29 0.35
CA LEU A 5 -10.14 -3.90 1.47
C LEU A 5 -10.97 -2.84 2.18
N PHE A 6 -10.42 -1.65 2.40
CA PHE A 6 -11.14 -0.52 2.99
C PHE A 6 -12.37 -0.11 2.17
N LEU A 7 -12.26 -0.01 0.84
CA LEU A 7 -13.42 0.27 -0.03
C LEU A 7 -14.53 -0.77 0.03
N LYS A 8 -14.20 -2.02 0.38
CA LYS A 8 -15.18 -3.11 0.48
C LYS A 8 -15.77 -3.24 1.88
N ALA A 9 -15.17 -2.62 2.89
CA ALA A 9 -15.66 -2.65 4.25
C ALA A 9 -16.84 -1.67 4.36
N THR A 10 -18.05 -2.19 4.57
CA THR A 10 -19.30 -1.42 4.72
C THR A 10 -19.38 -0.59 6.00
N MET A 11 -18.34 -0.60 6.84
CA MET A 11 -18.36 -0.06 8.21
C MET A 11 -17.87 1.38 8.34
N PHE A 12 -17.41 2.01 7.26
CA PHE A 12 -16.82 3.35 7.33
C PHE A 12 -17.73 4.36 6.64
N GLU A 13 -18.80 4.74 7.32
CA GLU A 13 -19.49 6.00 7.00
C GLU A 13 -18.55 7.15 7.37
N SER A 14 -18.09 7.92 6.39
CA SER A 14 -17.60 9.31 6.54
C SER A 14 -16.36 9.59 7.43
N HIS A 15 -15.75 8.63 8.11
CA HIS A 15 -14.58 8.92 8.96
C HIS A 15 -13.31 8.82 8.10
N GLY A 16 -12.66 9.97 7.90
CA GLY A 16 -11.46 10.06 7.07
C GLY A 16 -10.41 8.99 7.43
N LEU A 17 -9.88 8.33 6.40
CA LEU A 17 -8.89 7.26 6.59
C LEU A 17 -7.52 7.87 6.87
N LEU A 18 -6.99 7.67 8.08
CA LEU A 18 -5.63 8.07 8.42
C LEU A 18 -4.66 6.91 8.18
N ILE A 19 -3.67 7.14 7.33
CA ILE A 19 -2.64 6.17 6.96
C ILE A 19 -1.33 6.59 7.62
N GLU A 20 -0.94 5.83 8.64
CA GLU A 20 0.36 5.95 9.28
C GLU A 20 1.44 5.25 8.44
N ARG A 21 2.55 5.93 8.20
CA ARG A 21 3.63 5.43 7.35
C ARG A 21 5.01 5.74 7.88
N ASP A 22 5.98 4.95 7.50
CA ASP A 22 7.37 5.38 7.56
C ASP A 22 7.68 6.38 6.43
N PRO A 23 8.62 7.32 6.65
CA PRO A 23 9.04 8.26 5.62
C PRO A 23 9.81 7.52 4.50
N SER A 24 9.08 7.01 3.52
CA SER A 24 9.63 6.38 2.32
C SER A 24 9.48 7.27 1.08
N THR A 25 10.43 7.14 0.16
CA THR A 25 10.45 7.89 -1.11
C THR A 25 9.26 7.57 -1.99
N ALA A 26 8.76 6.34 -1.94
CA ALA A 26 7.65 5.88 -2.78
C ALA A 26 6.35 6.66 -2.54
N ILE A 27 6.09 7.01 -1.28
CA ILE A 27 4.90 7.79 -0.92
C ILE A 27 5.13 9.29 -1.15
N LEU A 28 6.37 9.78 -1.08
CA LEU A 28 6.68 11.15 -1.48
C LEU A 28 6.39 11.39 -2.96
N TRP A 29 6.60 10.40 -3.84
CA TRP A 29 6.19 10.48 -5.25
C TRP A 29 4.67 10.55 -5.46
N PHE A 30 3.89 10.22 -4.43
CA PHE A 30 2.43 10.26 -4.47
C PHE A 30 1.87 11.52 -3.82
N ILE A 31 2.45 11.96 -2.69
CA ILE A 31 1.96 13.11 -1.94
C ILE A 31 2.49 14.44 -2.50
N ASP A 32 3.73 14.45 -2.99
CA ASP A 32 4.41 15.66 -3.45
C ASP A 32 4.55 15.65 -4.97
N ALA A 33 3.71 16.46 -5.63
CA ALA A 33 3.69 16.61 -7.08
C ALA A 33 5.01 17.17 -7.65
N SER A 34 5.89 17.75 -6.83
CA SER A 34 7.21 18.21 -7.26
C SER A 34 8.22 17.07 -7.42
N LYS A 35 7.94 15.88 -6.88
CA LYS A 35 8.83 14.73 -6.98
C LYS A 35 8.56 13.96 -8.27
N LEU A 36 9.64 13.76 -9.04
CA LEU A 36 9.61 12.94 -10.26
C LEU A 36 9.23 11.50 -9.92
N GLN A 37 8.04 11.11 -10.35
CA GLN A 37 7.52 9.76 -10.23
C GLN A 37 8.16 8.86 -11.30
N PRO A 38 8.65 7.66 -10.94
CA PRO A 38 9.16 6.73 -11.95
C PRO A 38 8.03 6.22 -12.85
N TRP A 39 8.17 6.42 -14.17
CA TRP A 39 7.16 6.02 -15.17
C TRP A 39 6.80 4.54 -15.10
N LYS A 40 7.74 3.68 -14.68
CA LYS A 40 7.55 2.23 -14.56
C LYS A 40 6.38 1.86 -13.64
N PHE A 41 5.99 2.76 -12.72
CA PHE A 41 4.92 2.53 -11.76
C PHE A 41 3.67 3.39 -12.02
N TRP A 42 3.58 4.05 -13.17
CA TRP A 42 2.48 4.97 -13.51
C TRP A 42 1.08 4.37 -13.29
N GLU A 43 0.85 3.16 -13.81
CA GLU A 43 -0.42 2.45 -13.65
C GLU A 43 -0.74 2.15 -12.18
N LEU A 44 0.27 1.82 -11.38
CA LEU A 44 0.11 1.57 -9.95
C LEU A 44 -0.30 2.86 -9.23
N PHE A 45 0.30 3.99 -9.59
CA PHE A 45 -0.01 5.28 -8.98
C PHE A 45 -1.42 5.74 -9.35
N LYS A 46 -1.79 5.74 -10.63
CA LYS A 46 -3.17 6.02 -11.06
C LYS A 46 -4.19 5.14 -10.35
N PHE A 47 -3.85 3.87 -10.18
CA PHE A 47 -4.68 2.93 -9.47
C PHE A 47 -4.88 3.34 -8.00
N ILE A 48 -3.81 3.76 -7.31
CA ILE A 48 -3.88 4.24 -5.93
C ILE A 48 -4.66 5.56 -5.84
N GLU A 49 -4.43 6.52 -6.74
CA GLU A 49 -5.15 7.80 -6.81
C GLU A 49 -6.66 7.57 -6.88
N ASN A 50 -7.11 6.71 -7.79
CA ASN A 50 -8.52 6.34 -7.94
C ASN A 50 -9.10 5.72 -6.67
N LEU A 51 -8.32 4.91 -5.94
CA LEU A 51 -8.77 4.36 -4.67
C LEU A 51 -8.90 5.43 -3.60
N VAL A 52 -7.94 6.35 -3.52
CA VAL A 52 -7.95 7.45 -2.55
C VAL A 52 -9.13 8.38 -2.81
N GLU A 53 -9.40 8.73 -4.07
CA GLU A 53 -10.57 9.52 -4.47
C GLU A 53 -11.88 8.82 -4.09
N LYS A 54 -12.00 7.51 -4.34
CA LYS A 54 -13.21 6.74 -4.01
C LYS A 54 -13.45 6.60 -2.52
N ILE A 55 -12.38 6.50 -1.72
CA ILE A 55 -12.51 6.42 -0.25
C ILE A 55 -12.91 7.79 0.30
N GLY A 56 -12.31 8.86 -0.20
CA GLY A 56 -12.49 10.22 0.32
C GLY A 56 -11.86 10.42 1.70
N GLY A 57 -11.44 11.64 2.01
CA GLY A 57 -10.93 11.98 3.35
C GLY A 57 -9.68 11.20 3.79
N VAL A 58 -8.85 10.72 2.86
CA VAL A 58 -7.60 10.01 3.19
C VAL A 58 -6.50 10.99 3.57
N THR A 59 -5.85 10.77 4.70
CA THR A 59 -4.70 11.57 5.16
C THR A 59 -3.49 10.67 5.41
N PHE A 60 -2.28 11.19 5.19
CA PHE A 60 -1.04 10.44 5.38
C PHE A 60 -0.21 11.10 6.48
N THR A 61 0.15 10.33 7.51
CA THR A 61 0.95 10.81 8.63
C THR A 61 2.23 10.02 8.74
N ASN A 62 3.36 10.71 8.89
CA ASN A 62 4.64 10.07 9.12
C ASN A 62 4.75 9.63 10.58
N ILE A 63 5.07 8.36 10.78
CA ILE A 63 5.42 7.77 12.08
C ILE A 63 6.86 7.28 12.06
N PHE A 64 7.45 7.16 13.25
CA PHE A 64 8.76 6.56 13.40
C PHE A 64 8.74 5.10 12.94
N ARG A 65 9.85 4.65 12.36
CA ARG A 65 9.95 3.29 11.79
C ARG A 65 9.72 2.22 12.84
N GLU A 66 10.14 2.45 14.09
CA GLU A 66 9.89 1.52 15.20
C GLU A 66 8.39 1.36 15.49
N ALA A 67 7.60 2.43 15.35
CA ALA A 67 6.15 2.38 15.51
C ALA A 67 5.46 1.62 14.35
N ASN A 68 6.07 1.58 13.17
CA ASN A 68 5.58 0.82 12.01
C ASN A 68 6.02 -0.67 12.02
N GLY A 69 6.47 -1.18 13.18
CA GLY A 69 7.06 -2.51 13.32
C GLY A 69 6.14 -3.65 12.86
N LEU A 70 4.83 -3.56 13.16
CA LEU A 70 3.85 -4.57 12.76
C LEU A 70 3.71 -4.66 11.24
N SER A 71 3.57 -3.52 10.56
CA SER A 71 3.46 -3.46 9.10
C SER A 71 4.72 -4.02 8.43
N ASN A 72 5.90 -3.66 8.95
CA ASN A 72 7.18 -4.17 8.46
C ASN A 72 7.32 -5.69 8.68
N ALA A 73 6.89 -6.21 9.84
CA ALA A 73 6.91 -7.64 10.13
C ALA A 73 5.96 -8.42 9.20
N LEU A 74 4.74 -7.92 8.99
CA LEU A 74 3.76 -8.51 8.08
C LEU A 74 4.25 -8.51 6.63
N ALA A 75 4.87 -7.42 6.18
CA ALA A 75 5.45 -7.34 4.83
C ALA A 75 6.56 -8.40 4.63
N LYS A 76 7.44 -8.57 5.62
CA LYS A 76 8.48 -9.63 5.59
C LYS A 76 7.87 -11.02 5.59
N PHE A 77 6.88 -11.26 6.45
CA PHE A 77 6.19 -12.55 6.52
C PHE A 77 5.53 -12.91 5.19
N ALA A 78 4.80 -11.96 4.59
CA ALA A 78 4.15 -12.18 3.29
C ALA A 78 5.19 -12.49 2.18
N TYR A 79 6.32 -11.79 2.17
CA TYR A 79 7.41 -12.09 1.25
C TYR A 79 8.01 -13.48 1.48
N SER A 80 8.26 -13.86 2.73
CA SER A 80 8.79 -15.20 3.07
C SER A 80 7.83 -16.32 2.66
N VAL A 81 6.52 -16.15 2.93
CA VAL A 81 5.50 -17.11 2.49
C VAL A 81 5.45 -17.19 0.97
N TRP A 82 5.47 -16.05 0.28
CA TRP A 82 5.50 -16.04 -1.19
C TRP A 82 6.75 -16.72 -1.74
N ALA A 83 7.94 -16.46 -1.18
CA ALA A 83 9.18 -17.10 -1.60
C ALA A 83 9.18 -18.62 -1.37
N LEU A 84 8.54 -19.10 -0.29
CA LEU A 84 8.36 -20.53 -0.02
C LEU A 84 7.37 -21.18 -0.98
N LEU A 85 6.31 -20.48 -1.37
CA LEU A 85 5.26 -21.01 -2.26
C LEU A 85 5.57 -20.81 -3.74
N SER A 86 6.42 -19.85 -4.11
CA SER A 86 6.75 -19.54 -5.50
C SER A 86 7.27 -20.75 -6.30
N PRO A 87 8.10 -21.66 -5.75
CA PRO A 87 8.51 -22.89 -6.44
C PRO A 87 7.33 -23.83 -6.73
N TYR A 88 6.28 -23.81 -5.90
CA TYR A 88 5.11 -24.68 -6.02
C TYR A 88 3.98 -24.07 -6.87
N VAL A 89 3.95 -22.75 -7.02
CA VAL A 89 2.99 -22.03 -7.88
C VAL A 89 3.45 -21.97 -9.34
N TRP A 90 4.75 -22.15 -9.60
CA TRP A 90 5.36 -22.17 -10.95
C TRP A 90 5.70 -23.58 -11.44
N CYS A 91 4.95 -24.61 -11.05
CA CYS A 91 5.06 -25.93 -11.67
C CYS A 91 3.92 -26.10 -12.71
N PRO A 92 4.16 -25.87 -14.02
CA PRO A 92 3.13 -26.04 -15.05
C PRO A 92 2.90 -27.51 -15.44
N TYR A 93 3.28 -28.47 -14.60
CA TYR A 93 3.17 -29.90 -14.89
C TYR A 93 2.61 -30.68 -13.69
N LEU A 94 1.30 -30.53 -13.46
CA LEU A 94 0.41 -31.56 -12.93
C LEU A 94 -0.95 -31.42 -13.63
#